data_AF-A0A9E0I2B8-F1
#
_entry.id   AF-A0A9E0I2B8-F1
#
_cell.length_a   1.000
_cell.length_b   1.000
_cell.length_c   1.000
_cell.angle_alpha   90.00
_cell.angle_beta   90.00
_cell.angle_gamma   90.00
#
_symmetry.space_group_name_H-M   'P 1'
#
loop_
_entity.id
_entity.type
_entity.pdbx_description
1 polymer ?
#
loop_
_entity_poly.entity_id
_entity_poly.type
_entity_poly.pdbx_seq_one_letter_code
_entity_poly.pdbx_strand_id
1 'polypeptide(L)'
;MSGLIRKKLNVKLLKNPSSSFRTGHSAALLALALSAALAACGTAPQDEYANVNSDKLYADAKQEQSDGNFETAVKMLEKVEARASGTLLAQQAQLDLAYAYHRSGEKALALAKLERFIRLHPTSPAMDYAY
;
A
#
# COMPACT_ATOMS: atom_id res chain seq x y z
N MET A 1 -72.18 -20.76 -43.74
CA MET A 1 -71.23 -19.95 -42.95
C MET A 1 -71.41 -20.33 -41.48
N SER A 2 -71.33 -21.58 -41.04
CA SER A 2 -70.23 -22.56 -41.01
C SER A 2 -69.09 -22.20 -40.04
N GLY A 3 -69.22 -22.67 -38.78
CA GLY A 3 -68.12 -23.10 -37.90
C GLY A 3 -67.39 -22.01 -37.10
N LEU A 4 -66.75 -22.27 -35.95
CA LEU A 4 -66.63 -23.44 -35.07
C LEU A 4 -65.78 -22.94 -33.86
N ILE A 5 -66.24 -23.19 -32.62
CA ILE A 5 -65.48 -23.54 -31.40
C ILE A 5 -64.35 -22.62 -30.85
N ARG A 6 -64.49 -22.22 -29.57
CA ARG A 6 -63.70 -22.67 -28.37
C ARG A 6 -63.75 -21.56 -27.31
N LYS A 7 -64.55 -21.78 -26.25
CA LYS A 7 -64.12 -22.33 -24.95
C LYS A 7 -63.06 -21.48 -24.23
N LYS A 8 -63.53 -20.90 -23.12
CA LYS A 8 -62.83 -20.47 -21.90
C LYS A 8 -61.31 -20.70 -21.89
N LEU A 9 -60.53 -19.63 -21.79
CA LEU A 9 -59.29 -19.65 -21.03
C LEU A 9 -59.35 -18.57 -19.96
N ASN A 10 -59.52 -19.05 -18.74
CA ASN A 10 -59.31 -18.32 -17.50
C ASN A 10 -57.81 -18.04 -17.37
N VAL A 11 -57.39 -16.78 -17.47
CA VAL A 11 -56.05 -16.36 -17.09
C VAL A 11 -56.19 -15.22 -16.08
N LYS A 12 -56.49 -15.61 -14.84
CA LYS A 12 -56.13 -14.88 -13.62
C LYS A 12 -54.60 -14.79 -13.57
N LEU A 13 -54.00 -13.79 -14.22
CA LEU A 13 -52.58 -13.40 -14.13
C LEU A 13 -52.58 -12.00 -14.80
N LEU A 14 -52.34 -10.87 -14.16
CA LEU A 14 -51.41 -10.55 -13.10
C LEU A 14 -52.00 -9.41 -12.27
N LYS A 15 -52.13 -9.63 -10.96
CA LYS A 15 -52.23 -8.58 -9.96
C LYS A 15 -50.90 -7.83 -10.01
N ASN A 16 -50.83 -6.69 -10.71
CA ASN A 16 -49.69 -5.78 -10.62
C ASN A 16 -50.02 -4.74 -9.54
N PRO A 17 -49.52 -4.88 -8.29
CA PRO A 17 -49.68 -3.83 -7.31
C PRO A 17 -48.88 -2.62 -7.81
N SER A 18 -49.61 -1.52 -8.04
CA SER A 18 -49.08 -0.17 -8.18
C SER A 18 -47.90 0.04 -7.23
N SER A 19 -46.72 0.22 -7.80
CA SER A 19 -45.49 0.56 -7.09
C SER A 19 -45.66 1.92 -6.41
N SER A 20 -46.03 1.89 -5.14
CA SER A 20 -46.05 3.07 -4.28
C SER A 20 -44.62 3.59 -4.12
N PHE A 21 -44.39 4.74 -4.75
CA PHE A 21 -43.29 5.68 -4.51
C PHE A 21 -42.84 5.71 -3.03
N ARG A 22 -41.72 5.06 -2.72
CA ARG A 22 -40.93 5.28 -1.48
C ARG A 22 -39.43 5.09 -1.75
N THR A 23 -38.91 5.65 -2.84
CA THR A 23 -37.49 5.50 -3.26
C THR A 23 -36.61 6.75 -3.05
N GLY A 24 -37.12 7.79 -2.36
CA GLY A 24 -36.33 9.02 -2.13
C GLY A 24 -35.34 8.95 -0.96
N HIS A 25 -35.76 8.40 0.18
CA HIS A 25 -34.96 8.46 1.41
C HIS A 25 -33.87 7.37 1.48
N SER A 26 -34.13 6.16 0.97
CA SER A 26 -33.16 5.06 1.00
C SER A 26 -31.98 5.27 0.05
N ALA A 27 -32.20 5.90 -1.10
CA ALA A 27 -31.14 6.24 -2.05
C ALA A 27 -30.23 7.35 -1.52
N ALA A 28 -30.79 8.35 -0.84
CA ALA A 28 -30.03 9.44 -0.22
C ALA A 28 -29.14 8.94 0.94
N LEU A 29 -29.63 7.99 1.75
CA LEU A 29 -28.86 7.40 2.85
C LEU A 29 -27.68 6.53 2.34
N LEU A 30 -27.87 5.81 1.23
CA LEU A 30 -26.80 5.02 0.62
C LEU A 30 -25.70 5.90 0.01
N ALA A 31 -26.07 7.01 -0.64
CA ALA A 31 -25.13 7.97 -1.19
C ALA A 31 -24.33 8.72 -0.10
N LEU A 32 -24.97 9.04 1.03
CA LEU A 32 -24.31 9.65 2.19
C LEU A 32 -23.35 8.68 2.90
N ALA A 33 -23.72 7.40 3.01
CA ALA A 33 -22.85 6.37 3.57
C ALA A 33 -21.62 6.12 2.68
N LEU A 34 -21.78 6.13 1.36
CA LEU A 34 -20.67 5.95 0.41
C LEU A 34 -19.70 7.13 0.42
N SER A 35 -20.20 8.36 0.55
CA SER A 35 -19.35 9.56 0.66
C SER A 35 -18.63 9.65 2.01
N ALA A 36 -19.27 9.20 3.10
CA ALA A 36 -18.61 9.07 4.41
C ALA A 36 -17.50 8.00 4.42
N ALA A 37 -17.66 6.92 3.65
CA ALA A 37 -16.63 5.88 3.51
C ALA A 37 -15.36 6.37 2.79
N LEU A 38 -15.46 7.37 1.91
CA LEU A 38 -14.29 7.96 1.23
C LEU A 38 -13.51 8.94 2.13
N ALA A 39 -14.15 9.57 3.11
CA ALA A 39 -13.49 10.51 4.03
C ALA A 39 -12.58 9.81 5.06
N ALA A 40 -12.67 8.49 5.20
CA ALA A 40 -11.85 7.70 6.13
C ALA A 40 -10.46 7.34 5.58
N CYS A 41 -10.17 7.62 4.30
CA CYS A 41 -8.92 7.25 3.65
C CYS A 41 -8.02 8.48 3.45
N GLY A 42 -7.47 9.06 4.53
CA GLY A 42 -6.64 10.25 4.33
C GLY A 42 -6.03 10.91 5.56
N THR A 43 -5.39 10.15 6.44
CA THR A 43 -4.42 10.73 7.38
C THR A 43 -3.07 10.04 7.19
N ALA A 44 -2.25 10.58 6.28
CA ALA A 44 -0.87 10.13 6.17
C ALA A 44 -0.09 10.64 7.41
N PRO A 45 0.67 9.78 8.11
CA PRO A 45 1.53 10.24 9.19
C PRO A 45 2.55 11.25 8.65
N GLN A 46 2.80 12.31 9.42
CA GLN A 46 3.75 13.36 9.06
C GLN A 46 5.16 12.75 8.97
N ASP A 47 5.81 12.88 7.82
CA ASP A 47 7.19 12.43 7.62
C ASP A 47 8.14 13.43 8.31
N GLU A 48 8.71 13.01 9.44
CA GLU A 48 9.67 13.80 10.23
C GLU A 48 10.89 14.25 9.40
N TYR A 49 11.25 13.47 8.38
CA TYR A 49 12.42 13.73 7.53
C TYR A 49 12.08 14.42 6.21
N ALA A 50 10.85 14.91 6.01
CA ALA A 50 10.38 15.42 4.72
C ALA A 50 11.29 16.49 4.08
N ASN A 51 11.91 17.35 4.90
CA ASN A 51 12.73 18.48 4.44
C ASN A 51 14.24 18.20 4.46
N VAL A 52 14.66 16.96 4.75
CA VAL A 52 16.07 16.57 4.80
C VAL A 52 16.47 15.91 3.46
N ASN A 53 17.58 16.37 2.86
CA ASN A 53 18.13 15.76 1.66
C ASN A 53 18.69 14.35 1.93
N SER A 54 18.66 13.48 0.93
CA SER A 54 19.01 12.07 1.06
C SER A 54 20.46 11.84 1.54
N ASP A 55 21.43 12.65 1.09
CA ASP A 55 22.83 12.51 1.51
C ASP A 55 23.02 12.81 2.99
N LYS A 56 22.39 13.89 3.48
CA LYS A 56 22.43 14.23 4.90
C LYS A 56 21.66 13.21 5.72
N LEU A 57 20.48 12.79 5.26
CA LEU A 57 19.68 11.78 5.94
C LEU A 57 20.43 10.45 6.07
N TYR A 58 21.20 10.08 5.04
CA TYR A 58 22.09 8.93 5.10
C TYR A 58 23.24 9.14 6.09
N ALA A 59 23.90 10.31 6.08
CA ALA A 59 24.95 10.62 7.04
C ALA A 59 24.44 10.58 8.50
N ASP A 60 23.28 11.16 8.76
CA ASP A 60 22.61 11.13 10.07
C ASP A 60 22.28 9.67 10.45
N ALA A 61 21.80 8.85 9.51
CA ALA A 61 21.56 7.43 9.77
C ALA A 61 22.85 6.66 10.13
N LYS A 62 23.98 6.96 9.49
CA LYS A 62 25.29 6.36 9.84
C LYS A 62 25.75 6.76 11.24
N GLN A 63 25.45 7.99 11.65
CA GLN A 63 25.72 8.45 13.01
C GLN A 63 24.88 7.65 14.01
N GLU A 64 23.57 7.51 13.78
CA GLU A 64 22.69 6.69 14.62
C GLU A 64 23.16 5.22 14.70
N GLN A 65 23.62 4.62 13.59
CA GLN A 65 24.23 3.28 13.62
C GLN A 65 25.48 3.21 14.49
N SER A 66 26.31 4.25 14.46
CA SER A 66 27.56 4.32 15.22
C SER A 66 27.28 4.49 16.72
N ASP A 67 26.21 5.20 17.05
CA ASP A 67 25.74 5.40 18.42
C ASP A 67 24.94 4.18 18.95
N GLY A 68 24.68 3.19 18.10
CA GLY A 68 23.97 1.95 18.44
C GLY A 68 22.44 2.02 18.32
N ASN A 69 21.92 3.14 17.84
CA ASN A 69 20.49 3.40 17.63
C ASN A 69 20.00 2.79 16.31
N PHE A 70 20.08 1.46 16.19
CA PHE A 70 19.77 0.75 14.93
C PHE A 70 18.32 0.92 14.48
N GLU A 71 17.36 1.03 15.40
CA GLU A 71 15.93 1.21 15.08
C GLU A 71 15.66 2.57 14.42
N THR A 72 16.33 3.62 14.88
CA THR A 72 16.25 4.96 14.27
C THR A 72 16.94 4.96 12.91
N ALA A 73 18.13 4.36 12.84
CA ALA A 73 18.87 4.23 11.58
C ALA A 73 18.06 3.49 10.51
N VAL A 74 17.34 2.41 10.86
CA VAL A 74 16.45 1.68 9.95
C VAL A 74 15.44 2.64 9.31
N LYS A 75 14.74 3.44 10.11
CA LYS A 75 13.72 4.39 9.60
C LYS A 75 14.33 5.40 8.64
N MET A 76 15.50 5.95 8.96
CA MET A 76 16.18 6.90 8.09
C MET A 76 16.66 6.24 6.79
N LEU A 77 17.25 5.04 6.87
CA LEU A 77 17.77 4.30 5.71
C LEU A 77 16.65 3.86 4.76
N GLU A 78 15.48 3.46 5.27
CA GLU A 78 14.30 3.18 4.44
C GLU A 78 13.87 4.40 3.62
N LYS A 79 13.93 5.59 4.23
CA LYS A 79 13.63 6.85 3.54
C LYS A 79 14.70 7.18 2.50
N VAL A 80 15.98 6.95 2.81
CA VAL A 80 17.08 7.11 1.84
C VAL A 80 16.89 6.16 0.65
N GLU A 81 16.62 4.87 0.89
CA GLU A 81 16.37 3.88 -0.17
C GLU A 81 15.21 4.31 -1.08
N ALA A 82 14.11 4.77 -0.49
CA ALA A 82 12.94 5.22 -1.24
C ALA A 82 13.22 6.49 -2.07
N ARG A 83 13.89 7.48 -1.49
CA ARG A 83 14.11 8.80 -2.12
C ARG A 83 15.26 8.80 -3.12
N ALA A 84 16.32 8.04 -2.84
CA ALA A 84 17.52 7.97 -3.67
C ALA A 84 17.49 6.77 -4.64
N SER A 85 16.31 6.19 -4.90
CA SER A 85 16.17 4.97 -5.72
C SER A 85 16.90 5.09 -7.07
N GLY A 86 17.56 4.00 -7.49
CA GLY A 86 18.34 3.97 -8.73
C GLY A 86 19.75 4.57 -8.64
N THR A 87 20.13 5.20 -7.52
CA THR A 87 21.49 5.72 -7.29
C THR A 87 22.39 4.71 -6.57
N LEU A 88 23.71 4.94 -6.59
CA LEU A 88 24.66 4.19 -5.77
C LEU A 88 24.43 4.41 -4.27
N LEU A 89 23.96 5.60 -3.86
CA LEU A 89 23.63 5.89 -2.47
C LEU A 89 22.51 4.97 -1.97
N ALA A 90 21.46 4.75 -2.77
CA ALA A 90 20.39 3.82 -2.40
C ALA A 90 20.88 2.37 -2.32
N GLN A 91 21.78 1.94 -3.21
CA GLN A 91 22.39 0.61 -3.13
C GLN A 91 23.19 0.45 -1.83
N GLN A 92 24.00 1.44 -1.47
CA GLN A 92 24.73 1.42 -0.20
C GLN A 92 23.77 1.45 1.00
N ALA A 93 22.72 2.26 0.94
CA ALA A 93 21.70 2.32 1.98
C ALA A 93 20.96 0.99 2.17
N GLN A 94 20.73 0.21 1.11
CA GLN A 94 20.14 -1.13 1.21
C GLN A 94 21.02 -2.11 1.98
N LEU A 95 22.34 -2.07 1.76
CA LEU A 95 23.30 -2.90 2.48
C LEU A 95 23.39 -2.48 3.95
N ASP A 96 23.46 -1.17 4.20
CA ASP A 96 23.47 -0.62 5.56
C ASP A 96 22.16 -0.88 6.32
N LEU A 97 21.03 -0.89 5.61
CA LEU A 97 19.72 -1.23 6.16
C LEU A 97 19.67 -2.71 6.55
N ALA A 98 20.19 -3.60 5.70
CA ALA A 98 20.32 -5.02 6.06
C ALA A 98 21.19 -5.21 7.30
N TYR A 99 22.32 -4.49 7.39
CA TYR A 99 23.16 -4.49 8.58
C TYR A 99 22.41 -3.97 9.82
N ALA A 100 21.68 -2.86 9.69
CA ALA A 100 20.89 -2.30 10.78
C ALA A 100 19.85 -3.30 11.31
N TYR A 101 19.10 -3.96 10.42
CA TYR A 101 18.15 -5.02 10.80
C TYR A 101 18.85 -6.20 11.49
N HIS A 102 20.01 -6.62 11.02
CA HIS A 102 20.76 -7.68 11.68
C HIS A 102 21.12 -7.27 13.11
N ARG A 103 21.61 -6.04 13.29
CA ARG A 103 22.04 -5.50 14.57
C ARG A 103 20.88 -5.23 15.54
N SER A 104 19.67 -4.92 15.05
CA SER A 104 18.45 -4.82 15.86
C SER A 104 17.79 -6.17 16.18
N GLY A 105 18.32 -7.28 15.65
CA GLY A 105 17.79 -8.63 15.87
C GLY A 105 16.78 -9.12 14.84
N GLU A 106 16.43 -8.29 13.86
CA GLU A 106 15.49 -8.59 12.77
C GLU A 106 16.17 -9.32 11.60
N LYS A 107 16.80 -10.47 11.90
CA LYS A 107 17.63 -11.22 10.93
C LYS A 107 16.87 -11.64 9.67
N ALA A 108 15.58 -11.93 9.78
CA ALA A 108 14.75 -12.30 8.63
C ALA A 108 14.61 -11.14 7.63
N LEU A 109 14.45 -9.91 8.12
CA LEU A 109 14.39 -8.72 7.26
C LEU A 109 15.76 -8.40 6.67
N ALA A 110 16.83 -8.57 7.45
CA ALA A 110 18.19 -8.44 6.95
C ALA A 110 18.45 -9.37 5.75
N LEU A 111 18.14 -10.67 5.90
CA LEU A 111 18.30 -11.64 4.82
C LEU A 111 17.45 -11.28 3.60
N ALA A 112 16.17 -10.94 3.81
CA ALA A 112 15.28 -10.54 2.71
C ALA A 112 15.79 -9.28 1.96
N LYS A 113 16.43 -8.33 2.66
CA LYS A 113 17.06 -7.17 2.04
C LYS A 113 18.26 -7.57 1.18
N LEU A 114 19.14 -8.43 1.67
CA LEU A 114 20.32 -8.90 0.93
C LEU A 114 19.92 -9.73 -0.30
N GLU A 115 18.98 -10.67 -0.17
CA GLU A 115 18.46 -11.44 -1.29
C GLU A 115 17.86 -10.54 -2.40
N ARG A 116 17.13 -9.51 -1.97
CA ARG A 116 16.59 -8.51 -2.91
C ARG A 116 17.71 -7.71 -3.57
N PHE A 117 18.73 -7.30 -2.82
CA PHE A 117 19.89 -6.57 -3.35
C PHE A 117 20.61 -7.38 -4.43
N ILE A 118 20.94 -8.64 -4.15
CA ILE A 118 21.61 -9.55 -5.10
C ILE A 118 20.81 -9.67 -6.41
N ARG A 119 19.49 -9.84 -6.29
CA ARG A 119 18.60 -9.96 -7.45
C ARG A 119 18.46 -8.67 -8.27
N LEU A 120 18.42 -7.52 -7.61
CA LEU A 120 18.19 -6.23 -8.27
C LEU A 120 19.48 -5.57 -8.77
N HIS A 121 20.63 -5.88 -8.18
CA HIS A 121 21.90 -5.21 -8.44
C HIS A 121 23.07 -6.19 -8.72
N PRO A 122 22.92 -7.19 -9.60
CA PRO A 122 23.90 -8.27 -9.79
C PRO A 122 25.30 -7.81 -10.25
N THR A 123 25.41 -6.59 -10.80
CA THR A 123 26.68 -6.00 -11.25
C THR A 123 27.14 -4.84 -10.35
N SER A 124 26.58 -4.73 -9.13
CA SER A 124 26.97 -3.69 -8.20
C SER A 124 28.43 -3.83 -7.79
N PRO A 125 29.20 -2.72 -7.70
CA PRO A 125 30.55 -2.77 -7.14
C PRO A 125 30.56 -3.18 -5.65
N ALA A 126 29.42 -3.09 -4.97
CA ALA A 126 29.27 -3.48 -3.56
C ALA A 126 28.73 -4.91 -3.38
N MET A 127 28.69 -5.73 -4.44
CA MET A 127 28.13 -7.09 -4.40
C MET A 127 28.78 -7.98 -3.34
N ASP A 128 30.08 -7.80 -3.09
CA ASP A 128 30.82 -8.61 -2.12
C ASP A 128 30.35 -8.40 -0.67
N TYR A 129 29.65 -7.30 -0.38
CA TYR A 129 29.05 -7.04 0.94
C TYR A 129 27.69 -7.73 1.13
N ALA A 130 27.13 -8.35 0.09
CA ALA A 130 25.82 -8.95 0.13
C ALA A 130 25.82 -10.46 0.46
N TYR A 131 27.00 -11.10 0.47
CA TYR A 131 27.21 -12.53 0.76
C TYR A 131 27.87 -12.75 2.12
#